data_AF-A0A327ZX27-F1
#
_entry.id   AF-A0A327ZX27-F1
#
_cell.length_a   1.000
_cell.length_b   1.000
_cell.length_c   1.000
_cell.angle_alpha   90.00
_cell.angle_beta   90.00
_cell.angle_gamma   90.00
#
_symmetry.space_group_name_H-M   'P 1'
#
loop_
_entity.id
_entity.type
_entity.pdbx_description
1 polymer ?
#
loop_
_entity_poly.entity_id
_entity_poly.type
_entity_poly.pdbx_seq_one_letter_code
_entity_poly.pdbx_strand_id
1 'polypeptide(L)'
;MKNILVMHTGGTISMSENAEGYVTTNEVNPMSNIQLDAYANITEIHPFQVPSPHITIQHMNELRKKIIQEIYNENYDGIVITHGTDTLEETAYFLDLTLNVSIPVILTGAMRSSNEIGSDGLYNYISAIKVACHEASQNKGVLVVFNDEIHSATNVTKTHTSNTSTFQSPNYGPLGIVTKNNVYFHHLPILNHPLVKVDETKKVGLIKAHSDLDEALLSFFVEQNYDGLVIEALGQGNLPPSSLAGINKLIDAEIPVVLVSRCFNGIASNTYHYEGGGYELKEKGLIFSNGLNGQKARLKLLIALSNNLDQEALNSYFSK
;
A
#
# COMPACT_ATOMS: atom_id res chain seq x y z
N MET A 1 29.92 -7.10 5.49
CA MET A 1 29.02 -5.97 5.20
C MET A 1 27.80 -6.53 4.49
N LYS A 2 26.60 -5.97 4.72
CA LYS A 2 25.36 -6.47 4.13
C LYS A 2 25.26 -6.04 2.66
N ASN A 3 24.77 -6.92 1.79
CA ASN A 3 24.52 -6.62 0.38
C ASN A 3 23.07 -6.15 0.21
N ILE A 4 22.86 -4.90 -0.20
CA ILE A 4 21.53 -4.31 -0.32
C ILE A 4 21.26 -3.98 -1.79
N LEU A 5 20.14 -4.50 -2.30
CA LEU A 5 19.62 -4.10 -3.59
C LEU A 5 18.78 -2.83 -3.42
N VAL A 6 19.12 -1.78 -4.15
CA VAL A 6 18.33 -0.55 -4.22
C VAL A 6 17.62 -0.47 -5.56
N MET A 7 16.31 -0.29 -5.52
CA MET A 7 15.45 -0.22 -6.70
C MET A 7 14.78 1.15 -6.77
N HIS A 8 15.13 1.94 -7.78
CA HIS A 8 14.58 3.27 -7.96
C HIS A 8 13.39 3.26 -8.91
N THR A 9 12.23 3.69 -8.43
CA THR A 9 10.97 3.70 -9.21
C THR A 9 10.52 5.12 -9.63
N GLY A 10 11.24 6.15 -9.19
CA GLY A 10 10.91 7.56 -9.39
C GLY A 10 10.45 8.27 -8.11
N GLY A 11 9.56 9.25 -8.27
CA GLY A 11 8.99 10.04 -7.16
C GLY A 11 9.85 11.23 -6.73
N THR A 12 9.29 12.06 -5.84
CA THR A 12 9.89 13.34 -5.39
C THR A 12 11.33 13.21 -4.88
N ILE A 13 11.68 12.09 -4.26
CA ILE A 13 13.05 11.79 -3.81
C ILE A 13 14.08 11.82 -4.96
N SER A 14 13.60 11.58 -6.18
CA SER A 14 14.39 11.62 -7.41
C SER A 14 14.18 12.89 -8.26
N MET A 15 13.36 13.83 -7.79
CA MET A 15 12.97 15.05 -8.52
C MET A 15 13.63 16.30 -7.92
N SER A 16 13.77 17.35 -8.73
CA SER A 16 14.30 18.64 -8.30
C SER A 16 13.39 19.80 -8.72
N GLU A 17 13.37 20.83 -7.91
CA GLU A 17 12.70 22.09 -8.20
C GLU A 17 13.57 22.95 -9.14
N ASN A 18 12.97 23.43 -10.23
CA ASN A 18 13.63 24.32 -11.18
C ASN A 18 13.56 25.79 -10.72
N ALA A 19 14.19 26.70 -11.47
CA ALA A 19 14.23 28.13 -11.12
C ALA A 19 12.85 28.83 -11.11
N GLU A 20 11.82 28.21 -11.68
CA GLU A 20 10.45 28.71 -11.74
C GLU A 20 9.56 28.16 -10.60
N GLY A 21 10.11 27.27 -9.77
CA GLY A 21 9.40 26.64 -8.65
C GLY A 21 8.67 25.34 -9.00
N TYR A 22 8.87 24.81 -10.20
CA TYR A 22 8.26 23.54 -10.61
C TYR A 22 9.15 22.35 -10.25
N VAL A 23 8.55 21.31 -9.67
CA VAL A 23 9.25 20.05 -9.35
C VAL A 23 9.18 19.11 -10.54
N THR A 24 10.34 18.74 -11.09
CA THR A 24 10.47 17.92 -12.30
C THR A 24 11.35 16.69 -12.08
N THR A 25 11.09 15.63 -12.84
CA THR A 25 11.92 14.41 -12.84
C THR A 25 13.31 14.70 -13.39
N ASN A 26 14.34 14.30 -12.65
CA ASN A 26 15.72 14.39 -13.11
C ASN A 26 16.06 13.25 -14.08
N GLU A 27 16.99 13.49 -15.00
CA GLU A 27 17.53 12.43 -15.86
C GLU A 27 18.37 11.41 -15.06
N VAL A 28 19.11 11.90 -14.07
CA VAL A 28 19.89 11.09 -13.14
C VAL A 28 19.25 11.18 -11.76
N ASN A 29 18.97 10.05 -11.13
CA ASN A 29 18.41 10.03 -9.79
C ASN A 29 19.43 10.62 -8.79
N PRO A 30 19.09 11.70 -8.05
CA PRO A 30 19.92 12.27 -6.98
C PRO A 30 20.35 11.27 -5.89
N MET A 31 19.59 10.19 -5.69
CA MET A 31 19.94 9.15 -4.72
C MET A 31 20.92 8.11 -5.26
N SER A 32 21.25 8.16 -6.56
CA SER A 32 22.15 7.19 -7.16
C SER A 32 23.62 7.52 -6.92
N ASN A 33 24.42 6.47 -6.71
CA ASN A 33 25.86 6.55 -6.47
C ASN A 33 26.23 7.43 -5.24
N ILE A 34 25.32 7.54 -4.27
CA ILE A 34 25.66 8.15 -2.98
C ILE A 34 26.60 7.22 -2.25
N GLN A 35 27.72 7.75 -1.76
CA GLN A 35 28.71 6.95 -1.07
C GLN A 35 28.19 6.48 0.30
N LEU A 36 27.67 5.25 0.34
CA LEU A 36 27.09 4.61 1.52
C LEU A 36 27.86 3.36 1.96
N ASP A 37 29.11 3.23 1.50
CA ASP A 37 30.04 2.12 1.82
C ASP A 37 30.25 1.93 3.33
N ALA A 38 30.00 2.97 4.13
CA ALA A 38 30.04 2.88 5.59
C ALA A 38 28.90 2.03 6.19
N TYR A 39 27.83 1.81 5.43
CA TYR A 39 26.62 1.11 5.87
C TYR A 39 26.45 -0.26 5.21
N ALA A 40 26.60 -0.34 3.89
CA ALA A 40 26.29 -1.53 3.11
C ALA A 40 27.01 -1.55 1.75
N ASN A 41 27.13 -2.74 1.16
CA ASN A 41 27.46 -2.88 -0.26
C ASN A 41 26.16 -2.67 -1.05
N ILE A 42 26.08 -1.58 -1.82
CA ILE A 42 24.88 -1.21 -2.56
C ILE A 42 24.98 -1.64 -4.02
N THR A 43 23.96 -2.37 -4.50
CA THR A 43 23.71 -2.57 -5.93
C THR A 43 22.46 -1.78 -6.31
N GLU A 44 22.56 -0.87 -7.27
CA GLU A 44 21.43 -0.03 -7.70
C GLU A 44 20.88 -0.46 -9.06
N ILE A 45 19.55 -0.51 -9.18
CA ILE A 45 18.85 -0.68 -10.45
C ILE A 45 17.65 0.28 -10.55
N HIS A 46 17.23 0.54 -11.79
CA HIS A 46 16.11 1.41 -12.11
C HIS A 46 15.08 0.61 -12.92
N PRO A 47 14.15 -0.13 -12.27
CA PRO A 47 13.14 -0.89 -12.98
C PRO A 47 12.31 -0.01 -13.92
N PHE A 48 11.95 1.18 -13.47
CA PHE A 48 11.27 2.22 -14.24
C PHE A 48 11.37 3.56 -13.49
N GLN A 49 10.98 4.66 -14.14
CA GLN A 49 10.99 5.98 -13.53
C GLN A 49 9.69 6.72 -13.86
N VAL A 50 8.72 6.67 -12.95
CA VAL A 50 7.41 7.34 -13.12
C VAL A 50 6.99 8.07 -11.84
N PRO A 51 6.21 9.17 -11.95
CA PRO A 51 5.54 9.76 -10.79
C PRO A 51 4.59 8.76 -10.13
N SER A 52 4.49 8.76 -8.79
CA SER A 52 3.61 7.82 -8.07
C SER A 52 2.14 7.84 -8.51
N PRO A 53 1.53 8.98 -8.90
CA PRO A 53 0.17 8.99 -9.44
C PRO A 53 -0.01 8.20 -10.74
N HIS A 54 1.08 7.88 -11.46
CA HIS A 54 1.04 7.10 -12.70
C HIS A 54 1.28 5.60 -12.46
N ILE A 55 1.56 5.19 -11.22
CA ILE A 55 1.77 3.78 -10.88
C ILE A 55 0.46 3.02 -11.10
N THR A 56 0.58 1.82 -11.66
CA THR A 56 -0.54 0.92 -11.97
C THR A 56 -0.25 -0.46 -11.40
N ILE A 57 -1.25 -1.36 -11.42
CA ILE A 57 -1.07 -2.77 -11.03
C ILE A 57 0.01 -3.45 -11.87
N GLN A 58 0.12 -3.09 -13.16
CA GLN A 58 1.17 -3.58 -14.04
C GLN A 58 2.57 -3.17 -13.56
N HIS A 59 2.77 -1.90 -13.22
CA HIS A 59 4.04 -1.42 -12.67
C HIS A 59 4.39 -2.13 -11.34
N MET A 60 3.41 -2.30 -10.45
CA MET A 60 3.61 -3.02 -9.18
C MET A 60 3.99 -4.50 -9.42
N ASN A 61 3.36 -5.18 -10.39
CA ASN A 61 3.67 -6.56 -10.71
C ASN A 61 5.01 -6.72 -11.46
N GLU A 62 5.38 -5.74 -12.29
CA GLU A 62 6.71 -5.66 -12.91
C GLU A 62 7.79 -5.54 -11.83
N LEU A 63 7.62 -4.61 -10.88
CA LEU A 63 8.52 -4.44 -9.75
C LEU A 63 8.66 -5.74 -8.95
N ARG A 64 7.54 -6.40 -8.63
CA ARG A 64 7.51 -7.70 -7.95
C ARG A 64 8.30 -8.77 -8.72
N LYS A 65 8.06 -8.91 -10.04
CA LYS A 65 8.76 -9.87 -10.89
C LYS A 65 10.27 -9.59 -10.91
N LYS A 66 10.65 -8.31 -10.98
CA LYS A 66 12.05 -7.88 -10.97
C LYS A 66 12.72 -8.22 -9.63
N ILE A 67 12.06 -7.97 -8.50
CA ILE A 67 12.55 -8.38 -7.18
C ILE A 67 12.83 -9.89 -7.15
N ILE A 68 11.87 -10.72 -7.58
CA ILE A 68 12.00 -12.18 -7.59
C ILE A 68 13.17 -12.62 -8.49
N GLN A 69 13.36 -11.97 -9.64
CA GLN A 69 14.46 -12.25 -10.54
C GLN A 69 15.82 -11.94 -9.91
N GLU A 70 15.97 -10.76 -9.28
CA GLU A 70 17.25 -10.34 -8.69
C GLU A 70 17.66 -11.22 -7.51
N ILE A 71 16.74 -11.54 -6.60
CA ILE A 71 17.04 -12.41 -5.45
C ILE A 71 17.32 -13.86 -5.83
N TYR A 72 16.91 -14.28 -7.04
CA TYR A 72 17.24 -15.59 -7.57
C TYR A 72 18.67 -15.63 -8.15
N ASN A 73 19.11 -14.53 -8.76
CA ASN A 73 20.40 -14.44 -9.43
C ASN A 73 21.54 -14.12 -8.45
N GLU A 74 21.28 -13.29 -7.45
CA GLU A 74 22.27 -12.81 -6.50
C GLU A 74 21.78 -12.90 -5.05
N ASN A 75 22.71 -13.00 -4.12
CA ASN A 75 22.40 -13.08 -2.70
C ASN A 75 22.38 -11.68 -2.06
N TYR A 76 21.17 -11.14 -1.91
CA TYR A 76 20.92 -9.89 -1.20
C TYR A 76 20.46 -10.15 0.23
N ASP A 77 20.97 -9.35 1.16
CA ASP A 77 20.55 -9.37 2.56
C ASP A 77 19.29 -8.52 2.82
N GLY A 78 18.92 -7.65 1.88
CA GLY A 78 17.77 -6.77 1.97
C GLY A 78 17.54 -5.94 0.71
N ILE A 79 16.34 -5.39 0.56
CA ILE A 79 15.93 -4.56 -0.57
C ILE A 79 15.42 -3.23 -0.06
N VAL A 80 15.86 -2.14 -0.71
CA VAL A 80 15.33 -0.78 -0.50
C VAL A 80 14.74 -0.28 -1.80
N ILE A 81 13.52 0.23 -1.76
CA ILE A 81 12.81 0.75 -2.93
C ILE A 81 12.53 2.23 -2.68
N THR A 82 13.08 3.10 -3.52
CA THR A 82 12.72 4.51 -3.49
C THR A 82 11.51 4.75 -4.39
N HIS A 83 10.45 5.34 -3.84
CA HIS A 83 9.16 5.47 -4.48
C HIS A 83 8.55 6.85 -4.25
N GLY A 84 7.66 7.29 -5.15
CA GLY A 84 6.86 8.49 -4.95
C GLY A 84 5.81 8.29 -3.87
N THR A 85 5.52 9.33 -3.09
CA THR A 85 4.78 9.19 -1.83
C THR A 85 3.28 8.98 -2.02
N ASP A 86 2.69 9.39 -3.14
CA ASP A 86 1.22 9.35 -3.30
C ASP A 86 0.63 7.94 -3.30
N THR A 87 1.35 6.97 -3.86
CA THR A 87 0.92 5.56 -3.98
C THR A 87 1.94 4.60 -3.35
N LEU A 88 2.82 5.12 -2.50
CA LEU A 88 3.83 4.31 -1.79
C LEU A 88 3.17 3.25 -0.92
N GLU A 89 2.12 3.62 -0.18
CA GLU A 89 1.37 2.70 0.69
C GLU A 89 0.69 1.56 -0.09
N GLU A 90 0.23 1.85 -1.32
CA GLU A 90 -0.39 0.87 -2.20
C GLU A 90 0.64 -0.11 -2.73
N THR A 91 1.78 0.38 -3.19
CA THR A 91 2.87 -0.46 -3.72
C THR A 91 3.48 -1.31 -2.61
N ALA A 92 3.70 -0.73 -1.42
CA ALA A 92 4.16 -1.47 -0.25
C ALA A 92 3.20 -2.62 0.08
N TYR A 93 1.89 -2.34 0.12
CA TYR A 93 0.90 -3.34 0.45
C TYR A 93 0.73 -4.41 -0.64
N PHE A 94 0.77 -4.02 -1.92
CA PHE A 94 0.76 -4.97 -3.03
C PHE A 94 1.93 -5.97 -2.93
N LEU A 95 3.14 -5.47 -2.64
CA LEU A 95 4.31 -6.33 -2.47
C LEU A 95 4.15 -7.23 -1.23
N ASP A 96 3.60 -6.72 -0.12
CA ASP A 96 3.35 -7.50 1.10
C ASP A 96 2.36 -8.66 0.85
N LEU A 97 1.38 -8.44 -0.02
CA LEU A 97 0.40 -9.47 -0.39
C LEU A 97 0.94 -10.52 -1.38
N THR A 98 2.05 -10.26 -2.06
CA THR A 98 2.44 -11.05 -3.26
C THR A 98 3.88 -11.55 -3.26
N LEU A 99 4.75 -11.00 -2.42
CA LEU A 99 6.12 -11.47 -2.21
C LEU A 99 6.15 -12.49 -1.06
N ASN A 100 6.77 -13.63 -1.33
CA ASN A 100 7.07 -14.64 -0.32
C ASN A 100 8.59 -14.71 -0.10
N VAL A 101 9.12 -13.73 0.62
CA VAL A 101 10.56 -13.57 0.88
C VAL A 101 10.80 -13.30 2.36
N SER A 102 11.93 -13.81 2.89
CA SER A 102 12.32 -13.61 4.30
C SER A 102 13.22 -12.39 4.50
N ILE A 103 13.92 -11.96 3.46
CA ILE A 103 14.76 -10.76 3.47
C ILE A 103 13.89 -9.50 3.64
N PRO A 104 14.37 -8.47 4.36
CA PRO A 104 13.64 -7.22 4.52
C PRO A 104 13.46 -6.51 3.18
N VAL A 105 12.23 -6.05 2.92
CA VAL A 105 11.88 -5.21 1.77
C VAL A 105 11.32 -3.90 2.29
N ILE A 106 12.04 -2.81 2.05
CA ILE A 106 11.78 -1.49 2.64
C ILE A 106 11.44 -0.50 1.55
N LEU A 107 10.25 0.12 1.61
CA LEU A 107 9.93 1.26 0.77
C LEU A 107 10.23 2.56 1.52
N THR A 108 10.70 3.56 0.78
CA THR A 108 10.90 4.92 1.29
C THR A 108 10.73 5.96 0.17
N GLY A 109 10.74 7.23 0.53
CA GLY A 109 10.57 8.34 -0.41
C GLY A 109 10.91 9.68 0.24
N ALA A 110 10.44 10.76 -0.36
CA ALA A 110 10.62 12.11 0.15
C ALA A 110 9.33 12.93 -0.07
N MET A 111 9.00 13.80 0.88
CA MET A 111 7.95 14.80 0.69
C MET A 111 8.50 16.08 0.04
N ARG A 112 9.78 16.35 0.22
CA ARG A 112 10.49 17.50 -0.35
C ARG A 112 11.35 17.09 -1.53
N SER A 113 11.52 18.01 -2.49
CA SER A 113 12.40 17.76 -3.64
C SER A 113 13.87 17.64 -3.21
N SER A 114 14.71 17.03 -4.03
CA SER A 114 16.09 16.69 -3.63
C SER A 114 16.99 17.90 -3.38
N ASN A 115 16.70 19.03 -4.02
CA ASN A 115 17.44 20.29 -3.89
C ASN A 115 16.77 21.31 -2.96
N GLU A 116 15.64 20.94 -2.32
CA GLU A 116 14.98 21.79 -1.33
C GLU A 116 15.81 21.84 -0.03
N ILE A 117 15.93 23.02 0.57
CA ILE A 117 16.57 23.17 1.89
C ILE A 117 15.77 22.37 2.92
N GLY A 118 16.43 21.42 3.58
CA GLY A 118 15.76 20.53 4.52
C GLY A 118 15.04 19.36 3.84
N SER A 119 15.43 18.99 2.61
CA SER A 119 14.99 17.76 1.96
C SER A 119 15.12 16.55 2.88
N ASP A 120 14.05 15.75 2.98
CA ASP A 120 13.98 14.54 3.79
C ASP A 120 14.51 13.30 3.06
N GLY A 121 14.73 13.39 1.74
CA GLY A 121 15.03 12.25 0.88
C GLY A 121 16.29 11.47 1.26
N LEU A 122 17.43 12.15 1.39
CA LEU A 122 18.69 11.49 1.74
C LEU A 122 18.61 10.81 3.12
N TYR A 123 17.98 11.48 4.08
CA TYR A 123 17.88 10.98 5.44
C TYR A 123 16.96 9.75 5.50
N ASN A 124 15.78 9.83 4.85
CA ASN A 124 14.87 8.69 4.70
C ASN A 124 15.55 7.51 4.00
N TYR A 125 16.32 7.76 2.93
CA TYR A 125 17.06 6.74 2.20
C TYR A 125 18.10 6.01 3.06
N ILE A 126 18.93 6.76 3.81
CA ILE A 126 19.90 6.19 4.74
C ILE A 126 19.19 5.38 5.84
N SER A 127 18.10 5.91 6.39
CA SER A 127 17.31 5.20 7.41
C SER A 127 16.71 3.90 6.87
N ALA A 128 16.21 3.88 5.64
CA ALA A 128 15.73 2.67 4.98
C ALA A 128 16.84 1.62 4.79
N ILE A 129 18.04 2.04 4.37
CA ILE A 129 19.21 1.13 4.25
C ILE A 129 19.60 0.57 5.62
N LYS A 130 19.65 1.39 6.67
CA LYS A 130 19.93 0.91 8.04
C LYS A 130 18.92 -0.14 8.48
N VAL A 131 17.64 0.08 8.22
CA VAL A 131 16.59 -0.90 8.53
C VAL A 131 16.75 -2.16 7.70
N ALA A 132 17.05 -2.06 6.40
CA ALA A 132 17.30 -3.23 5.55
C ALA A 132 18.52 -4.05 5.99
N CYS A 133 19.53 -3.42 6.59
CA CYS A 133 20.71 -4.11 7.14
C CYS A 133 20.47 -4.76 8.51
N HIS A 134 19.43 -4.34 9.22
CA HIS A 134 19.21 -4.74 10.61
C HIS A 134 18.59 -6.14 10.70
N GLU A 135 19.19 -7.04 11.48
CA GLU A 135 18.75 -8.44 11.56
C GLU A 135 17.29 -8.58 12.02
N ALA A 136 16.88 -7.74 12.97
CA ALA A 136 15.50 -7.76 13.45
C ALA A 136 14.47 -7.33 12.40
N SER A 137 14.87 -6.84 11.21
CA SER A 137 13.94 -6.50 10.13
C SER A 137 13.47 -7.71 9.32
N GLN A 138 14.12 -8.87 9.47
CA GLN A 138 13.74 -10.09 8.77
C GLN A 138 12.37 -10.60 9.21
N ASN A 139 11.64 -11.24 8.29
CA ASN A 139 10.33 -11.85 8.55
C ASN A 139 9.28 -10.88 9.12
N LYS A 140 9.33 -9.60 8.71
CA LYS A 140 8.36 -8.57 9.11
C LYS A 140 7.44 -8.12 7.97
N GLY A 141 7.40 -8.88 6.88
CA GLY A 141 6.72 -8.48 5.66
C GLY A 141 7.43 -7.29 5.00
N VAL A 142 6.69 -6.56 4.17
CA VAL A 142 7.15 -5.32 3.58
C VAL A 142 6.97 -4.18 4.56
N LEU A 143 8.00 -3.33 4.67
CA LEU A 143 8.04 -2.20 5.59
C LEU A 143 8.09 -0.88 4.83
N VAL A 144 7.58 0.17 5.46
CA VAL A 144 7.78 1.55 5.02
C VAL A 144 8.60 2.27 6.08
N VAL A 145 9.69 2.91 5.67
CA VAL A 145 10.54 3.72 6.56
C VAL A 145 10.45 5.17 6.11
N PHE A 146 9.99 6.03 7.01
CA PHE A 146 9.77 7.44 6.72
C PHE A 146 9.88 8.25 8.01
N ASN A 147 10.58 9.39 7.97
CA ASN A 147 10.65 10.33 9.10
C ASN A 147 10.96 9.64 10.45
N ASP A 148 12.03 8.84 10.46
CA ASP A 148 12.50 8.06 11.63
C ASP A 148 11.54 6.97 12.15
N GLU A 149 10.42 6.70 11.47
CA GLU A 149 9.48 5.65 11.87
C GLU A 149 9.51 4.45 10.90
N ILE A 150 9.23 3.27 11.46
CA ILE A 150 9.16 2.00 10.71
C ILE A 150 7.72 1.51 10.79
N HIS A 151 7.06 1.34 9.66
CA HIS A 151 5.66 0.94 9.58
C HIS A 151 5.50 -0.38 8.84
N SER A 152 4.46 -1.15 9.21
CA SER A 152 4.01 -2.27 8.38
C SER A 152 3.32 -1.74 7.12
N ALA A 153 3.57 -2.39 5.98
CA ALA A 153 2.88 -2.09 4.73
C ALA A 153 1.35 -2.18 4.87
N THR A 154 0.83 -3.10 5.70
CA THR A 154 -0.61 -3.24 5.98
C THR A 154 -1.23 -2.00 6.61
N ASN A 155 -0.57 -1.35 7.56
CA ASN A 155 -1.19 -0.31 8.38
C ASN A 155 -0.82 1.12 7.96
N VAL A 156 0.32 1.30 7.29
CA VAL A 156 0.84 2.64 6.96
C VAL A 156 -0.03 3.38 5.95
N THR A 157 -0.34 4.65 6.16
CA THR A 157 -1.04 5.47 5.17
C THR A 157 -0.55 6.91 5.20
N LYS A 158 -0.58 7.58 4.04
CA LYS A 158 -0.26 9.00 3.88
C LYS A 158 -1.40 9.85 4.43
N THR A 159 -1.13 10.59 5.49
CA THR A 159 -2.14 11.34 6.27
C THR A 159 -2.16 12.84 5.99
N HIS A 160 -1.11 13.34 5.34
CA HIS A 160 -0.92 14.74 5.04
C HIS A 160 -0.36 14.94 3.63
N THR A 161 -0.79 16.02 2.99
CA THR A 161 -0.39 16.37 1.62
C THR A 161 1.01 16.96 1.47
N SER A 162 1.70 17.33 2.57
CA SER A 162 2.95 18.11 2.51
C SER A 162 3.89 17.92 3.71
N ASN A 163 3.38 17.55 4.89
CA ASN A 163 4.19 17.31 6.07
C ASN A 163 5.13 16.10 5.87
N THR A 164 6.39 16.20 6.30
CA THR A 164 7.36 15.08 6.24
C THR A 164 6.97 13.92 7.16
N SER A 165 6.20 14.18 8.23
CA SER A 165 5.65 13.16 9.13
C SER A 165 4.27 12.64 8.65
N THR A 166 4.11 12.48 7.33
CA THR A 166 2.80 12.13 6.73
C THR A 166 2.43 10.66 6.83
N PHE A 167 3.39 9.74 6.76
CA PHE A 167 3.08 8.33 6.86
C PHE A 167 2.84 7.97 8.33
N GLN A 168 1.65 7.45 8.60
CA GLN A 168 1.22 7.05 9.95
C GLN A 168 0.60 5.66 9.86
N SER A 169 0.54 4.93 10.97
CA SER A 169 -0.16 3.65 11.06
C SER A 169 -1.39 3.78 11.98
N PRO A 170 -2.56 4.19 11.47
CA PRO A 170 -3.77 4.29 12.28
C PRO A 170 -4.07 2.96 13.00
N ASN A 171 -4.75 3.06 14.15
CA ASN A 171 -5.07 1.97 15.09
C ASN A 171 -3.88 1.29 15.81
N TYR A 172 -2.72 1.14 15.17
CA TYR A 172 -1.65 0.25 15.65
C TYR A 172 -0.31 0.93 15.94
N GLY A 173 -0.08 2.12 15.38
CA GLY A 173 1.20 2.83 15.49
C GLY A 173 2.33 2.19 14.67
N PRO A 174 3.51 2.83 14.64
CA PRO A 174 4.69 2.28 13.99
C PRO A 174 5.15 0.99 14.68
N LEU A 175 5.85 0.14 13.93
CA LEU A 175 6.51 -1.06 14.46
C LEU A 175 7.78 -0.73 15.26
N GLY A 176 8.38 0.42 14.97
CA GLY A 176 9.68 0.79 15.47
C GLY A 176 10.08 2.20 15.09
N ILE A 177 11.27 2.59 15.56
CA ILE A 177 11.91 3.87 15.26
C ILE A 177 13.35 3.66 14.79
N VAL A 178 13.83 4.58 13.97
CA VAL A 178 15.22 4.71 13.57
C VAL A 178 15.80 5.91 14.30
N THR A 179 16.98 5.74 14.88
CA THR A 179 17.76 6.83 15.45
C THR A 179 19.05 6.97 14.67
N LYS A 180 19.81 8.03 14.95
CA LYS A 180 21.14 8.21 14.36
C LYS A 180 22.01 6.94 14.46
N ASN A 181 21.94 6.24 15.60
CA ASN A 181 22.87 5.17 15.95
C ASN A 181 22.26 3.76 15.83
N ASN A 182 20.94 3.61 15.84
CA ASN A 182 20.34 2.29 15.98
C ASN A 182 18.89 2.22 15.46
N VAL A 183 18.43 0.99 15.19
CA VAL A 183 17.07 0.63 14.76
C VAL A 183 16.39 -0.13 15.90
N TYR A 184 15.22 0.33 16.33
CA TYR A 184 14.48 -0.27 17.45
C TYR A 184 13.09 -0.71 16.98
N PHE A 185 12.82 -2.01 17.04
CA PHE A 185 11.46 -2.53 16.90
C PHE A 185 10.83 -2.72 18.28
N HIS A 186 9.62 -2.20 18.47
CA HIS A 186 8.83 -2.37 19.70
C HIS A 186 7.47 -3.05 19.47
N HIS A 187 7.06 -3.26 18.20
CA HIS A 187 5.93 -4.12 17.85
C HIS A 187 6.30 -5.17 16.80
N LEU A 188 5.47 -6.21 16.71
CA LEU A 188 5.51 -7.20 15.63
C LEU A 188 4.32 -6.97 14.69
N PRO A 189 4.51 -7.05 13.37
CA PRO A 189 3.42 -6.95 12.42
C PRO A 189 2.57 -8.23 12.42
N ILE A 190 1.30 -8.07 12.06
CA ILE A 190 0.48 -9.19 11.59
C ILE A 190 0.90 -9.45 10.15
N LEU A 191 1.38 -10.67 9.87
CA LEU A 191 1.88 -11.04 8.55
C LEU A 191 0.73 -11.53 7.66
N ASN A 192 0.71 -11.05 6.42
CA ASN A 192 -0.14 -11.62 5.40
C ASN A 192 0.41 -12.99 4.94
N HIS A 193 -0.48 -13.84 4.42
CA HIS A 193 -0.08 -15.02 3.67
C HIS A 193 -0.02 -14.64 2.19
N PRO A 194 1.17 -14.59 1.57
CA PRO A 194 1.29 -14.09 0.21
C PRO A 194 0.55 -14.98 -0.79
N LEU A 195 -0.19 -14.36 -1.69
CA LEU A 195 -0.84 -15.02 -2.82
C LEU A 195 -0.07 -14.70 -4.10
N VAL A 196 0.31 -15.74 -4.84
CA VAL A 196 1.32 -15.61 -5.90
C VAL A 196 0.77 -15.17 -7.26
N LYS A 197 -0.52 -15.40 -7.54
CA LYS A 197 -1.12 -15.01 -8.82
C LYS A 197 -1.55 -13.55 -8.78
N VAL A 198 -1.24 -12.84 -9.84
CA VAL A 198 -1.66 -11.47 -10.09
C VAL A 198 -2.24 -11.42 -11.50
N ASP A 199 -3.53 -11.18 -11.60
CA ASP A 199 -4.23 -10.95 -12.86
C ASP A 199 -4.48 -9.44 -12.99
N GLU A 200 -3.65 -8.79 -13.81
CA GLU A 200 -3.70 -7.35 -14.06
C GLU A 200 -4.97 -6.93 -14.84
N THR A 201 -5.71 -7.89 -15.40
CA THR A 201 -6.95 -7.61 -16.17
C THR A 201 -8.18 -7.46 -15.28
N LYS A 202 -8.10 -7.91 -14.02
CA LYS A 202 -9.20 -7.81 -13.06
C LYS A 202 -9.57 -6.36 -12.75
N LYS A 203 -10.86 -6.05 -12.88
CA LYS A 203 -11.44 -4.72 -12.62
C LYS A 203 -12.03 -4.68 -11.22
N VAL A 204 -11.30 -4.10 -10.28
CA VAL A 204 -11.81 -3.83 -8.93
C VAL A 204 -12.04 -2.33 -8.74
N GLY A 205 -13.29 -1.97 -8.43
CA GLY A 205 -13.72 -0.61 -8.17
C GLY A 205 -13.46 -0.17 -6.74
N LEU A 206 -13.38 1.14 -6.52
CA LEU A 206 -13.41 1.76 -5.20
C LEU A 206 -14.34 2.96 -5.26
N ILE A 207 -15.33 3.01 -4.38
CA ILE A 207 -16.25 4.15 -4.25
C ILE A 207 -16.36 4.58 -2.80
N LYS A 208 -16.39 5.90 -2.58
CA LYS A 208 -16.56 6.48 -1.25
C LYS A 208 -18.02 6.83 -1.01
N ALA A 209 -18.62 6.26 0.03
CA ALA A 209 -19.99 6.59 0.40
C ALA A 209 -20.10 8.02 0.94
N HIS A 210 -21.20 8.66 0.59
CA HIS A 210 -21.60 9.97 1.09
C HIS A 210 -23.11 10.00 1.36
N SER A 211 -23.59 11.09 1.98
CA SER A 211 -25.03 11.32 2.12
C SER A 211 -25.67 11.31 0.74
N ASP A 212 -26.78 10.61 0.58
CA ASP A 212 -27.49 10.45 -0.69
C ASP A 212 -26.67 9.74 -1.79
N LEU A 213 -25.80 8.79 -1.41
CA LEU A 213 -25.22 7.85 -2.39
C LEU A 213 -26.35 7.10 -3.10
N ASP A 214 -26.41 7.26 -4.42
CA ASP A 214 -27.47 6.74 -5.27
C ASP A 214 -27.11 5.39 -5.91
N GLU A 215 -28.13 4.59 -6.23
CA GLU A 215 -27.98 3.29 -6.88
C GLU A 215 -27.30 3.33 -8.26
N ALA A 216 -27.37 4.44 -8.99
CA ALA A 216 -26.81 4.55 -10.34
C ALA A 216 -25.29 4.37 -10.34
N LEU A 217 -24.60 4.93 -9.32
CA LEU A 217 -23.16 4.79 -9.19
C LEU A 217 -22.74 3.34 -8.92
N LEU A 218 -23.59 2.57 -8.23
CA LEU A 218 -23.34 1.14 -7.99
C LEU A 218 -23.69 0.29 -9.22
N SER A 219 -24.78 0.64 -9.91
CA SER A 219 -25.23 -0.03 -11.14
C SER A 219 -24.18 0.06 -12.25
N PHE A 220 -23.44 1.18 -12.32
CA PHE A 220 -22.32 1.35 -13.25
C PHE A 220 -21.30 0.21 -13.19
N PHE A 221 -20.95 -0.29 -12.00
CA PHE A 221 -19.96 -1.36 -11.87
C PHE A 221 -20.46 -2.69 -12.46
N VAL A 222 -21.77 -2.96 -12.36
CA VAL A 222 -22.40 -4.11 -13.00
C VAL A 222 -22.36 -3.94 -14.53
N GLU A 223 -22.81 -2.79 -15.03
CA GLU A 223 -22.89 -2.49 -16.47
C GLU A 223 -21.51 -2.53 -17.15
N GLN A 224 -20.47 -2.13 -16.44
CA GLN A 224 -19.08 -2.14 -16.93
C GLN A 224 -18.34 -3.46 -16.67
N ASN A 225 -19.04 -4.48 -16.15
CA ASN A 225 -18.51 -5.82 -15.85
C ASN A 225 -17.26 -5.76 -14.95
N TYR A 226 -17.38 -5.10 -13.80
CA TYR A 226 -16.34 -5.16 -12.77
C TYR A 226 -16.33 -6.53 -12.08
N ASP A 227 -15.14 -7.02 -11.73
CA ASP A 227 -14.95 -8.28 -11.03
C ASP A 227 -15.14 -8.16 -9.51
N GLY A 228 -15.14 -6.94 -8.96
CA GLY A 228 -15.29 -6.69 -7.54
C GLY A 228 -15.41 -5.20 -7.21
N LEU A 229 -15.96 -4.88 -6.04
CA LEU A 229 -16.12 -3.51 -5.57
C LEU A 229 -15.72 -3.35 -4.11
N VAL A 230 -14.98 -2.29 -3.82
CA VAL A 230 -14.76 -1.80 -2.46
C VAL A 230 -15.56 -0.53 -2.23
N ILE A 231 -16.26 -0.46 -1.10
CA ILE A 231 -17.02 0.73 -0.69
C ILE A 231 -16.43 1.26 0.62
N GLU A 232 -15.98 2.52 0.61
CA GLU A 232 -15.69 3.26 1.84
C GLU A 232 -17.01 3.73 2.47
N ALA A 233 -17.60 2.88 3.30
CA ALA A 233 -18.90 3.08 3.91
C ALA A 233 -18.86 4.13 5.05
N LEU A 234 -20.06 4.57 5.46
CA LEU A 234 -20.24 5.58 6.50
C LEU A 234 -19.99 4.98 7.89
N GLY A 235 -19.21 5.66 8.73
CA GLY A 235 -19.03 5.30 10.14
C GLY A 235 -18.54 3.86 10.30
N GLN A 236 -19.30 3.04 11.03
CA GLN A 236 -18.97 1.62 11.25
C GLN A 236 -19.36 0.70 10.08
N GLY A 237 -19.56 1.19 8.85
CA GLY A 237 -19.87 0.34 7.70
C GLY A 237 -21.34 0.35 7.28
N ASN A 238 -21.99 1.51 7.35
CA ASN A 238 -23.38 1.69 6.95
C ASN A 238 -23.48 2.40 5.60
N LEU A 239 -24.59 2.21 4.90
CA LEU A 239 -24.92 2.84 3.63
C LEU A 239 -26.31 3.49 3.69
N PRO A 240 -26.57 4.55 2.89
CA PRO A 240 -27.90 5.12 2.82
C PRO A 240 -28.88 4.17 2.09
N PRO A 241 -30.17 4.14 2.47
CA PRO A 241 -31.18 3.31 1.82
C PRO A 241 -31.26 3.48 0.29
N SER A 242 -31.00 4.68 -0.21
CA SER A 242 -30.94 5.01 -1.66
C SER A 242 -29.95 4.17 -2.45
N SER A 243 -28.96 3.56 -1.80
CA SER A 243 -27.95 2.72 -2.45
C SER A 243 -28.34 1.24 -2.51
N LEU A 244 -29.35 0.79 -1.76
CA LEU A 244 -29.62 -0.64 -1.54
C LEU A 244 -30.05 -1.38 -2.79
N ALA A 245 -30.81 -0.74 -3.67
CA ALA A 245 -31.17 -1.32 -4.96
C ALA A 245 -29.92 -1.57 -5.83
N GLY A 246 -28.94 -0.66 -5.79
CA GLY A 246 -27.64 -0.85 -6.45
C GLY A 246 -26.82 -1.98 -5.82
N ILE A 247 -26.86 -2.12 -4.50
CA ILE A 247 -26.24 -3.26 -3.79
C ILE A 247 -26.86 -4.59 -4.22
N ASN A 248 -28.19 -4.67 -4.31
CA ASN A 248 -28.85 -5.90 -4.76
C ASN A 248 -28.44 -6.26 -6.19
N LYS A 249 -28.33 -5.28 -7.11
CA LYS A 249 -27.83 -5.53 -8.48
C LYS A 249 -26.40 -6.10 -8.50
N LEU A 250 -25.52 -5.63 -7.61
CA LEU A 250 -24.16 -6.17 -7.49
C LEU A 250 -24.15 -7.62 -7.01
N ILE A 251 -25.00 -7.94 -6.02
CA ILE A 251 -25.16 -9.29 -5.48
C ILE A 251 -25.74 -10.24 -6.55
N ASP A 252 -26.78 -9.80 -7.24
CA ASP A 252 -27.44 -10.59 -8.31
C ASP A 252 -26.48 -10.87 -9.48
N ALA A 253 -25.52 -9.97 -9.72
CA ALA A 253 -24.45 -10.14 -10.70
C ALA A 253 -23.24 -10.93 -10.18
N GLU A 254 -23.30 -11.47 -8.96
CA GLU A 254 -22.22 -12.21 -8.29
C GLU A 254 -20.91 -11.41 -8.15
N ILE A 255 -21.01 -10.08 -8.05
CA ILE A 255 -19.85 -9.21 -7.84
C ILE A 255 -19.57 -9.10 -6.33
N PRO A 256 -18.42 -9.58 -5.82
CA PRO A 256 -18.09 -9.45 -4.41
C PRO A 256 -17.89 -7.99 -4.01
N VAL A 257 -18.57 -7.60 -2.93
CA VAL A 257 -18.51 -6.25 -2.37
C VAL A 257 -17.85 -6.29 -0.99
N VAL A 258 -16.77 -5.52 -0.85
CA VAL A 258 -16.04 -5.33 0.40
C VAL A 258 -16.35 -3.96 0.99
N LEU A 259 -16.72 -3.93 2.26
CA LEU A 259 -16.93 -2.72 3.04
C LEU A 259 -15.69 -2.42 3.89
N VAL A 260 -15.21 -1.19 3.74
CA VAL A 260 -14.29 -0.53 4.67
C VAL A 260 -14.98 0.70 5.25
N SER A 261 -14.40 1.33 6.27
CA SER A 261 -14.87 2.65 6.70
C SER A 261 -14.16 3.75 5.92
N ARG A 262 -14.89 4.82 5.58
CA ARG A 262 -14.27 6.08 5.12
C ARG A 262 -13.62 6.88 6.25
N CYS A 263 -13.88 6.51 7.51
CA CYS A 263 -13.24 7.14 8.65
C CYS A 263 -11.75 6.83 8.64
N PHE A 264 -10.95 7.81 9.06
CA PHE A 264 -9.49 7.67 9.12
C PHE A 264 -9.02 6.53 10.05
N ASN A 265 -9.81 6.23 11.08
CA ASN A 265 -9.47 5.24 12.11
C ASN A 265 -10.70 4.38 12.46
N GLY A 266 -10.45 3.19 12.99
CA GLY A 266 -11.47 2.21 13.35
C GLY A 266 -11.69 1.12 12.29
N ILE A 267 -12.61 0.21 12.60
CA ILE A 267 -12.92 -1.00 11.83
C ILE A 267 -14.41 -0.99 11.52
N ALA A 268 -14.80 -1.30 10.27
CA ALA A 268 -16.20 -1.47 9.92
C ALA A 268 -16.77 -2.73 10.58
N SER A 269 -17.99 -2.64 11.11
CA SER A 269 -18.63 -3.70 11.89
C SER A 269 -20.13 -3.78 11.57
N ASN A 270 -20.67 -4.99 11.60
CA ASN A 270 -22.07 -5.31 11.31
C ASN A 270 -23.01 -5.05 12.51
N THR A 271 -22.78 -3.97 13.28
CA THR A 271 -23.45 -3.74 14.57
C THR A 271 -24.88 -3.21 14.44
N TYR A 272 -25.14 -2.37 13.45
CA TYR A 272 -26.42 -1.63 13.37
C TYR A 272 -27.47 -2.38 12.55
N HIS A 273 -28.66 -2.55 13.14
CA HIS A 273 -29.81 -3.25 12.57
C HIS A 273 -30.91 -2.26 12.16
N TYR A 274 -30.74 -1.64 10.99
CA TYR A 274 -31.72 -0.81 10.30
C TYR A 274 -31.48 -0.92 8.80
N GLU A 275 -32.36 -0.34 7.97
CA GLU A 275 -32.24 -0.34 6.52
C GLU A 275 -30.92 0.32 6.05
N GLY A 276 -30.01 -0.47 5.46
CA GLY A 276 -28.66 -0.06 5.09
C GLY A 276 -27.64 -0.03 6.23
N GLY A 277 -28.03 -0.52 7.41
CA GLY A 277 -27.14 -0.79 8.52
C GLY A 277 -26.23 -1.99 8.24
N GLY A 278 -25.03 -1.98 8.85
CA GLY A 278 -24.03 -3.02 8.61
C GLY A 278 -24.50 -4.45 8.90
N TYR A 279 -25.46 -4.66 9.81
CA TYR A 279 -26.04 -5.99 10.05
C TYR A 279 -26.75 -6.53 8.81
N GLU A 280 -27.66 -5.74 8.22
CA GLU A 280 -28.41 -6.14 7.02
C GLU A 280 -27.46 -6.37 5.83
N LEU A 281 -26.48 -5.48 5.66
CA LEU A 281 -25.47 -5.61 4.62
C LEU A 281 -24.66 -6.91 4.76
N LYS A 282 -24.35 -7.31 6.00
CA LYS A 282 -23.66 -8.58 6.26
C LYS A 282 -24.54 -9.79 5.90
N GLU A 283 -25.81 -9.78 6.28
CA GLU A 283 -26.77 -10.85 5.95
C GLU A 283 -26.96 -10.98 4.43
N LYS A 284 -26.87 -9.87 3.69
CA LYS A 284 -26.86 -9.84 2.21
C LYS A 284 -25.58 -10.39 1.59
N GLY A 285 -24.57 -10.74 2.38
CA GLY A 285 -23.33 -11.36 1.90
C GLY A 285 -22.16 -10.39 1.69
N LEU A 286 -22.30 -9.11 2.06
CA LEU A 286 -21.18 -8.16 1.94
C LEU A 286 -20.03 -8.55 2.89
N ILE A 287 -18.81 -8.32 2.42
CA ILE A 287 -17.59 -8.69 3.13
C ILE A 287 -17.12 -7.48 3.95
N PHE A 288 -16.85 -7.65 5.24
CA PHE A 288 -16.32 -6.58 6.08
C PHE A 288 -14.82 -6.76 6.24
N SER A 289 -14.05 -5.72 5.96
CA SER A 289 -12.60 -5.74 6.11
C SER A 289 -12.17 -5.37 7.53
N ASN A 290 -11.15 -6.06 8.03
CA ASN A 290 -10.54 -5.81 9.33
C ASN A 290 -9.60 -4.58 9.32
N GLY A 291 -10.15 -3.37 9.19
CA GLY A 291 -9.42 -2.13 9.43
C GLY A 291 -8.53 -1.62 8.29
N LEU A 292 -8.58 -2.22 7.10
CA LEU A 292 -7.93 -1.68 5.91
C LEU A 292 -8.65 -0.41 5.42
N ASN A 293 -7.89 0.50 4.82
CA ASN A 293 -8.44 1.61 4.03
C ASN A 293 -8.87 1.14 2.63
N GLY A 294 -9.57 2.00 1.89
CA GLY A 294 -10.19 1.64 0.61
C GLY A 294 -9.21 1.18 -0.45
N GLN A 295 -8.12 1.92 -0.64
CA GLN A 295 -7.09 1.63 -1.64
C GLN A 295 -6.40 0.28 -1.37
N LYS A 296 -6.12 -0.06 -0.12
CA LYS A 296 -5.54 -1.36 0.24
C LYS A 296 -6.53 -2.50 0.12
N ALA A 297 -7.77 -2.31 0.58
CA ALA A 297 -8.81 -3.32 0.42
C ALA A 297 -9.06 -3.62 -1.08
N ARG A 298 -8.97 -2.62 -1.94
CA ARG A 298 -9.07 -2.77 -3.41
C ARG A 298 -7.97 -3.69 -3.95
N LEU A 299 -6.72 -3.48 -3.53
CA LEU A 299 -5.60 -4.35 -3.90
C LEU A 299 -5.78 -5.77 -3.35
N LYS A 300 -6.18 -5.91 -2.09
CA LYS A 300 -6.45 -7.22 -1.46
C LYS A 300 -7.52 -7.99 -2.21
N LEU A 301 -8.59 -7.33 -2.65
CA LEU A 301 -9.67 -7.95 -3.43
C LEU A 301 -9.18 -8.38 -4.80
N LEU A 302 -8.42 -7.53 -5.50
CA LEU A 302 -7.82 -7.86 -6.80
C LEU A 302 -6.94 -9.11 -6.71
N ILE A 303 -6.08 -9.18 -5.69
CA ILE A 303 -5.20 -10.34 -5.47
C ILE A 303 -6.01 -11.58 -5.10
N ALA A 304 -7.03 -11.47 -4.25
CA ALA A 304 -7.89 -12.59 -3.91
C ALA A 304 -8.61 -13.17 -5.15
N LEU A 305 -9.17 -12.29 -6.00
CA LEU A 305 -9.83 -12.67 -7.25
C LEU A 305 -8.86 -13.28 -8.26
N SER A 306 -7.62 -12.76 -8.33
CA SER A 306 -6.55 -13.34 -9.16
C SER A 306 -6.20 -14.78 -8.76
N ASN A 307 -6.52 -15.17 -7.53
CA ASN A 307 -6.28 -16.50 -6.98
C ASN A 307 -7.57 -17.34 -6.90
N ASN A 308 -8.67 -16.88 -7.51
CA ASN A 308 -9.96 -17.56 -7.56
C ASN A 308 -10.50 -17.93 -6.17
N LEU A 309 -10.33 -17.04 -5.18
CA LEU A 309 -10.97 -17.24 -3.88
C LEU A 309 -12.49 -17.09 -4.03
N ASP A 310 -13.24 -18.07 -3.52
CA ASP A 310 -14.69 -18.02 -3.44
C ASP A 310 -15.17 -17.11 -2.30
N GLN A 311 -16.49 -16.96 -2.15
CA GLN A 311 -17.09 -16.07 -1.16
C GLN A 311 -16.68 -16.41 0.28
N GLU A 312 -16.55 -17.68 0.63
CA GLU A 312 -16.15 -18.11 1.98
C GLU A 312 -14.68 -17.78 2.23
N ALA A 313 -13.81 -18.11 1.27
CA ALA A 313 -12.39 -17.80 1.32
C ALA A 313 -12.15 -16.27 1.35
N LEU A 314 -12.93 -15.48 0.62
CA LEU A 314 -12.90 -14.02 0.68
C LEU A 314 -13.25 -13.50 2.07
N ASN A 315 -14.34 -14.00 2.68
CA ASN A 315 -14.70 -13.63 4.04
C ASN A 315 -13.57 -13.93 5.04
N SER A 316 -12.97 -15.13 4.96
CA SER A 316 -11.83 -15.49 5.81
C SER A 316 -10.62 -14.59 5.56
N TYR A 317 -10.32 -14.30 4.30
CA TYR A 317 -9.16 -13.49 3.91
C TYR A 317 -9.28 -12.04 4.38
N PHE A 318 -10.48 -11.44 4.34
CA PHE A 318 -10.72 -10.07 4.79
C PHE A 318 -10.94 -9.92 6.30
N SER A 319 -11.25 -11.01 7.00
CA SER A 319 -11.33 -11.04 8.47
C SER A 319 -9.96 -11.06 9.16
N LYS A 320 -8.90 -11.38 8.41
CA LYS A 320 -7.51 -11.42 8.88
C LYS A 320 -6.79 -10.11 8.56
#